data_AF-A0A3L8DAJ5-F1
#
_entry.id   AF-A0A3L8DAJ5-F1
#
_cell.length_a   1.000
_cell.length_b   1.000
_cell.length_c   1.000
_cell.angle_alpha   90.00
_cell.angle_beta   90.00
_cell.angle_gamma   90.00
#
_symmetry.space_group_name_H-M   'P 1'
#
loop_
_entity.id
_entity.type
_entity.pdbx_description
1 polymer ?
#
loop_
_entity_poly.entity_id
_entity_poly.type
_entity_poly.pdbx_seq_one_letter_code
_entity_poly.pdbx_strand_id
1 'polypeptide(L)'
;MSVFVTLTRLPNSFVTGARCYSKIGFVGLGNMGGHMARNLLKKGYALTVYDVNKLAMTNLAEAGAKCAASVAEMSSNVEVVISMLPSNQHVLDVYTGKDGVLR
;
A
#
# COMPACT_ATOMS: atom_id res chain seq x y z
N MET A 1 -30.73 -20.33 21.95
CA MET A 1 -31.63 -20.25 20.78
C MET A 1 -30.85 -19.57 19.67
N SER A 2 -30.25 -20.37 18.78
CA SER A 2 -29.29 -19.90 17.77
C SER A 2 -29.99 -19.44 16.51
N VAL A 3 -29.72 -18.19 16.11
CA VAL A 3 -29.58 -17.79 14.70
C VAL A 3 -28.48 -16.72 14.67
N PHE A 4 -27.22 -17.14 14.48
CA PHE A 4 -26.07 -16.25 14.35
C PHE A 4 -25.76 -16.11 12.85
N VAL A 5 -26.29 -15.05 12.22
CA VAL A 5 -25.89 -14.66 10.86
C VAL A 5 -24.67 -13.75 11.01
N THR A 6 -23.46 -14.31 11.09
CA THR A 6 -22.24 -13.50 10.94
C THR A 6 -22.09 -13.19 9.45
N LEU A 7 -22.65 -12.06 9.02
CA LEU A 7 -22.39 -11.48 7.71
C LEU A 7 -20.89 -11.20 7.58
N THR A 8 -20.16 -12.11 6.95
CA THR A 8 -18.86 -11.83 6.31
C THR A 8 -19.12 -10.83 5.18
N ARG A 9 -19.08 -9.55 5.55
CA ARG A 9 -19.32 -8.42 4.65
C ARG A 9 -18.10 -8.26 3.73
N LEU A 10 -18.12 -8.91 2.56
CA LEU A 10 -17.35 -8.49 1.39
C LEU A 10 -18.10 -7.34 0.67
N PRO A 11 -17.38 -6.57 -0.16
CA PRO A 11 -17.30 -5.12 -0.07
C PRO A 11 -18.48 -4.40 -0.70
N ASN A 12 -18.85 -3.27 -0.13
CA ASN A 12 -19.95 -2.43 -0.61
C ASN A 12 -19.47 -1.60 -1.82
N SER A 13 -19.24 -2.23 -2.96
CA SER A 13 -18.98 -1.54 -4.23
C SER A 13 -20.30 -1.15 -4.89
N PHE A 14 -20.98 -0.15 -4.34
CA PHE A 14 -22.02 0.62 -5.05
C PHE A 14 -22.03 2.07 -4.55
N VAL A 15 -21.00 2.83 -4.97
CA VAL A 15 -21.12 4.27 -5.17
C VAL A 15 -20.89 4.49 -6.65
N THR A 16 -21.93 4.93 -7.37
CA THR A 16 -21.90 5.27 -8.79
C THR A 16 -20.82 6.33 -9.02
N GLY A 17 -19.60 5.90 -9.36
CA GLY A 17 -18.42 6.76 -9.57
C GLY A 17 -17.17 6.44 -8.76
N ALA A 18 -17.18 5.53 -7.77
CA ALA A 18 -15.99 5.19 -7.00
C ALA A 18 -15.25 3.98 -7.59
N ARG A 19 -14.02 4.16 -8.11
CA ARG A 19 -13.11 3.03 -8.31
C ARG A 19 -12.70 2.48 -6.94
N CYS A 20 -13.14 1.26 -6.62
CA CYS A 20 -12.68 0.54 -5.44
C CYS A 20 -11.31 -0.07 -5.72
N TYR A 21 -10.25 0.70 -5.52
CA TYR A 21 -8.89 0.16 -5.60
C TYR A 21 -8.67 -0.82 -4.47
N SER A 22 -8.42 -2.08 -4.82
CA SER A 22 -8.30 -3.18 -3.86
C SER A 22 -6.85 -3.43 -3.46
N LYS A 23 -5.90 -3.08 -4.32
CA LYS A 23 -4.46 -3.28 -4.11
C LYS A 23 -3.69 -1.97 -4.22
N ILE A 24 -3.08 -1.56 -3.12
CA ILE A 24 -2.35 -0.29 -3.01
C ILE A 24 -0.87 -0.58 -2.82
N GLY A 25 -0.04 0.08 -3.62
CA GLY A 25 1.39 0.21 -3.45
C GLY A 25 1.74 1.43 -2.61
N PHE A 26 2.63 1.30 -1.63
CA PHE A 26 3.11 2.44 -0.84
C PHE A 26 4.64 2.49 -0.83
N VAL A 27 5.22 3.60 -1.31
CA VAL A 27 6.65 3.88 -1.24
C VAL A 27 6.90 5.00 -0.24
N GLY A 28 7.81 4.79 0.70
CA GLY A 28 8.15 5.78 1.71
C GLY A 28 7.34 5.60 2.99
N LEU A 29 7.90 4.86 3.94
CA LEU A 29 7.31 4.45 5.22
C LEU A 29 7.92 5.20 6.41
N GLY A 30 8.47 6.39 6.19
CA GLY A 30 8.92 7.30 7.24
C GLY A 30 7.76 7.77 8.14
N ASN A 31 8.01 8.75 9.01
CA ASN A 31 7.04 9.17 10.04
C ASN A 31 5.61 9.39 9.50
N MET A 32 5.44 10.15 8.42
CA MET A 32 4.11 10.38 7.83
C MET A 32 3.59 9.18 7.04
N GLY A 33 4.39 8.64 6.13
CA GLY A 33 3.99 7.55 5.25
C GLY A 33 3.62 6.27 6.01
N GLY A 34 4.37 5.94 7.06
CA GLY A 34 4.08 4.81 7.94
C GLY A 34 2.74 4.93 8.66
N HIS A 35 2.38 6.10 9.20
CA HIS A 35 1.05 6.31 9.79
C HIS A 35 -0.07 6.18 8.76
N MET A 36 0.13 6.72 7.55
CA MET A 36 -0.84 6.61 6.46
C MET A 36 -1.03 5.15 6.01
N ALA A 37 0.05 4.41 5.81
CA ALA A 37 0.01 3.00 5.44
C ALA A 37 -0.71 2.15 6.50
N ARG A 38 -0.42 2.37 7.80
CA ARG A 38 -1.15 1.68 8.88
C ARG A 38 -2.65 1.99 8.87
N ASN A 39 -3.03 3.23 8.58
CA ASN A 39 -4.44 3.60 8.50
C ASN A 39 -5.15 2.92 7.32
N LEU A 40 -4.47 2.73 6.19
CA LEU A 40 -5.01 1.97 5.07
C LEU A 40 -5.20 0.49 5.42
N LEU A 41 -4.21 -0.13 6.09
CA LEU A 41 -4.33 -1.50 6.58
C LEU A 41 -5.51 -1.67 7.55
N LYS A 42 -5.68 -0.75 8.51
CA LYS A 42 -6.80 -0.76 9.47
C LYS A 42 -8.17 -0.65 8.78
N LYS A 43 -8.23 -0.04 7.59
CA LYS A 43 -9.46 0.06 6.78
C LYS A 43 -9.68 -1.16 5.86
N GLY A 44 -8.79 -2.15 5.90
CA GLY A 44 -8.92 -3.41 5.15
C GLY A 44 -8.38 -3.38 3.72
N TYR A 45 -7.58 -2.37 3.35
CA TYR A 45 -6.93 -2.35 2.03
C TYR A 45 -5.75 -3.33 1.97
N ALA A 46 -5.59 -4.03 0.86
CA ALA A 46 -4.39 -4.84 0.64
C ALA A 46 -3.22 -3.92 0.26
N LEU A 47 -2.23 -3.81 1.14
CA LEU A 47 -1.05 -2.98 0.93
C LEU A 47 0.18 -3.81 0.59
N THR A 48 0.85 -3.44 -0.49
CA THR A 48 2.25 -3.82 -0.75
C THR A 48 3.12 -2.59 -0.54
N VAL A 49 4.15 -2.69 0.29
CA VAL A 49 4.97 -1.55 0.70
C VAL A 49 6.43 -1.74 0.34
N TYR A 50 7.13 -0.62 0.12
CA TYR A 50 8.56 -0.56 -0.10
C TYR A 50 9.17 0.68 0.57
N ASP A 51 10.31 0.50 1.22
CA ASP A 51 11.16 1.59 1.73
C ASP A 51 12.63 1.13 1.75
N VAL A 52 13.56 2.08 1.64
CA VAL A 52 15.00 1.83 1.79
C VAL A 52 15.34 1.41 3.23
N ASN A 53 14.55 1.86 4.21
CA ASN A 53 14.65 1.52 5.62
C ASN A 53 13.89 0.22 5.90
N LYS A 54 14.66 -0.86 6.07
CA LYS A 54 14.14 -2.21 6.39
C LYS A 54 13.33 -2.25 7.68
N LEU A 55 13.67 -1.46 8.71
CA LEU A 55 12.91 -1.45 9.96
C LEU A 55 11.50 -0.89 9.75
N ALA A 56 11.36 0.13 8.91
CA ALA A 56 10.06 0.67 8.56
C ALA A 56 9.20 -0.37 7.82
N MET A 57 9.82 -1.15 6.92
CA MET A 57 9.13 -2.27 6.26
C MET A 57 8.71 -3.35 7.25
N THR A 58 9.59 -3.81 8.15
CA THR A 58 9.25 -4.82 9.18
C THR A 58 8.08 -4.35 10.05
N ASN A 59 8.11 -3.11 10.52
CA ASN A 59 7.05 -2.54 11.35
C ASN A 59 5.66 -2.51 10.65
N LEU A 60 5.64 -2.43 9.32
CA LEU A 60 4.41 -2.46 8.53
C LEU A 60 4.01 -3.89 8.16
N ALA A 61 4.97 -4.79 7.97
CA ALA A 61 4.71 -6.23 7.81
C ALA A 61 4.02 -6.81 9.05
N GLU A 62 4.49 -6.47 10.25
CA GLU A 62 3.85 -6.83 11.51
C GLU A 62 2.41 -6.28 11.63
N ALA A 63 2.13 -5.16 10.96
CA ALA A 63 0.79 -4.58 10.89
C ALA A 63 -0.09 -5.17 9.77
N GLY A 64 0.43 -6.11 8.98
CA GLY A 64 -0.31 -6.82 7.92
C GLY A 64 -0.01 -6.38 6.48
N ALA A 65 0.99 -5.53 6.24
CA ALA A 65 1.42 -5.22 4.87
C ALA A 65 2.25 -6.35 4.26
N LYS A 66 2.24 -6.46 2.93
CA LYS A 66 3.23 -7.23 2.17
C LYS A 66 4.44 -6.36 1.88
N CYS A 67 5.65 -6.82 2.14
CA CYS A 67 6.87 -6.13 1.73
C CYS A 67 7.31 -6.61 0.34
N ALA A 68 7.58 -5.67 -0.57
CA ALA A 68 8.20 -5.97 -1.86
C ALA A 68 9.73 -5.89 -1.77
N ALA A 69 10.44 -6.61 -2.64
CA ALA A 69 11.89 -6.53 -2.76
C ALA A 69 12.34 -5.29 -3.55
N SER A 70 11.48 -4.74 -4.41
CA SER A 70 11.74 -3.52 -5.18
C SER A 70 10.45 -2.74 -5.50
N VAL A 71 10.62 -1.49 -5.92
CA VAL A 71 9.51 -0.66 -6.42
C VAL A 71 8.87 -1.31 -7.66
N ALA A 72 9.67 -1.85 -8.59
CA ALA A 72 9.18 -2.55 -9.78
C ALA A 72 8.34 -3.80 -9.46
N GLU A 73 8.74 -4.59 -8.46
CA GLU A 73 7.95 -5.76 -8.02
C GLU A 73 6.61 -5.31 -7.44
N MET A 74 6.63 -4.26 -6.61
CA MET A 74 5.44 -3.70 -5.99
C MET A 74 4.49 -3.12 -7.05
N SER A 75 4.97 -2.27 -7.95
CA SER A 75 4.17 -1.61 -8.97
C SER A 75 3.50 -2.59 -9.94
N SER A 76 4.11 -3.75 -10.16
CA SER A 76 3.57 -4.80 -11.04
C SER A 76 2.34 -5.52 -10.47
N ASN A 77 2.05 -5.38 -9.18
CA ASN A 77 1.02 -6.14 -8.47
C ASN A 77 -0.09 -5.28 -7.84
N VAL A 78 -0.08 -3.97 -8.09
CA VAL A 78 -0.97 -2.99 -7.46
C VAL A 78 -1.68 -2.13 -8.51
N GLU A 79 -2.82 -1.56 -8.14
CA GLU A 79 -3.63 -0.72 -9.04
C GLU A 79 -3.32 0.77 -8.88
N VAL A 80 -2.85 1.14 -7.68
CA VAL A 80 -2.49 2.51 -7.31
C VAL A 80 -1.16 2.47 -6.57
N VAL A 81 -0.27 3.40 -6.90
CA VAL A 81 0.98 3.63 -6.17
C VAL A 81 0.88 4.98 -5.46
N ILE A 82 1.13 4.98 -4.16
CA ILE A 82 1.27 6.17 -3.33
C ILE A 82 2.76 6.30 -2.97
N SER A 83 3.36 7.45 -3.21
CA SER A 83 4.73 7.76 -2.80
C SER A 83 4.76 8.90 -1.80
N MET A 84 5.52 8.76 -0.72
CA MET A 84 5.73 9.83 0.27
C MET A 84 7.23 9.94 0.60
N LEU A 85 7.92 10.83 -0.12
CA LEU A 85 9.39 10.90 -0.14
C LEU A 85 9.88 12.32 0.21
N PRO A 86 11.09 12.46 0.78
CA PRO A 86 11.53 13.73 1.36
C PRO A 86 12.05 14.76 0.33
N SER A 87 12.32 14.36 -0.92
CA SER A 87 12.82 15.27 -1.95
C SER A 87 12.41 14.83 -3.36
N ASN A 88 12.47 15.78 -4.30
CA ASN A 88 12.13 15.55 -5.71
C ASN A 88 12.98 14.48 -6.37
N GLN A 89 14.28 14.40 -6.03
CA GLN A 89 15.17 13.39 -6.60
C GLN A 89 14.71 11.98 -6.25
N HIS A 90 14.32 11.74 -4.99
CA HIS A 90 13.80 10.42 -4.60
C HIS A 90 12.51 10.06 -5.34
N VAL A 91 11.65 11.04 -5.62
CA VAL A 91 10.46 10.81 -6.46
C VAL A 91 10.88 10.38 -7.85
N LEU A 92 11.78 11.12 -8.50
CA LEU A 92 12.30 10.73 -9.83
C LEU A 92 12.90 9.32 -9.80
N ASP A 93 13.73 8.99 -8.81
CA ASP A 93 14.34 7.66 -8.71
C ASP A 93 13.29 6.55 -8.59
N VAL A 94 12.21 6.77 -7.83
CA VAL A 94 11.11 5.81 -7.67
C VAL A 94 10.27 5.66 -8.93
N TYR A 95 10.08 6.71 -9.72
CA TYR A 95 9.23 6.64 -10.92
C TYR A 95 10.02 6.29 -12.18
N THR A 96 11.19 6.89 -12.39
CA THR A 96 11.99 6.78 -13.63
C THR A 96 13.29 5.99 -13.47
N GLY A 97 13.62 5.55 -12.25
CA GLY A 97 14.81 4.71 -12.03
C GLY A 97 14.71 3.36 -12.72
N LYS A 98 15.82 2.61 -12.74
CA LYS A 98 15.92 1.29 -13.38
C LYS A 98 14.86 0.29 -12.89
N ASP A 99 14.52 0.37 -11.61
CA ASP A 99 13.47 -0.44 -10.97
C ASP A 99 12.24 0.41 -10.60
N GLY A 100 12.00 1.49 -11.35
CA GLY A 100 10.95 2.46 -11.08
C GLY A 100 9.55 2.03 -11.54
N VAL A 101 8.56 2.87 -11.22
CA VAL A 101 7.15 2.62 -11.55
C VAL A 101 6.87 2.69 -13.07
N LEU A 102 7.53 3.59 -13.81
CA LEU A 102 7.24 3.91 -15.22
C LEU A 102 8.11 3.17 -16.24
N ARG A 103 8.59 1.98 -15.88
CA ARG A 103 9.40 1.11 -16.75
C ARG A 103 8.72 0.73 -18.05
#